data_AF-A0A060C6H4-F1
#
_entry.id   AF-A0A060C6H4-F1
#
_cell.length_a   1.000
_cell.length_b   1.000
_cell.length_c   1.000
_cell.angle_alpha   90.00
_cell.angle_beta   90.00
_cell.angle_gamma   90.00
#
_symmetry.space_group_name_H-M   'P 1'
#
loop_
_entity.id
_entity.type
_entity.pdbx_description
1 polymer ?
#
loop_
_entity_poly.entity_id
_entity_poly.type
_entity_poly.pdbx_seq_one_letter_code
_entity_poly.pdbx_strand_id
1 'polypeptide(L)'
;MIAGAHAHGIKIVVDVVPNHGSVQHPWFLAALAAGPGSDERSRFWFRPGRGTDGELPPNNWQSIFGGPAWTRVTEADGTPGEW
;
A
#
# COMPACT_ATOMS: atom_id res chain seq x y z
N MET A 1 7.66 -9.93 -28.75
CA MET A 1 6.21 -10.04 -28.41
C MET A 1 5.43 -8.88 -29.02
N ILE A 2 5.61 -7.63 -28.56
CA ILE A 2 4.89 -6.45 -29.10
C ILE A 2 5.09 -6.25 -30.61
N ALA A 3 6.33 -6.16 -31.07
CA ALA A 3 6.62 -5.94 -32.50
C ALA A 3 6.06 -7.06 -33.40
N GLY A 4 6.07 -8.31 -32.92
CA GLY A 4 5.50 -9.45 -33.64
C GLY A 4 3.98 -9.35 -33.77
N ALA A 5 3.27 -9.00 -32.68
CA ALA A 5 1.83 -8.76 -32.73
C ALA A 5 1.46 -7.65 -33.73
N HIS A 6 2.22 -6.55 -33.72
CA HIS A 6 1.98 -5.43 -34.63
C HIS A 6 2.21 -5.80 -36.10
N ALA A 7 3.21 -6.64 -36.41
CA ALA A 7 3.45 -7.14 -37.77
C ALA A 7 2.27 -7.96 -38.32
N HIS A 8 1.43 -8.53 -37.45
CA HIS A 8 0.20 -9.25 -37.81
C HIS A 8 -1.07 -8.41 -37.68
N GLY A 9 -0.96 -7.08 -37.53
CA GLY A 9 -2.12 -6.20 -37.40
C GLY A 9 -2.86 -6.30 -36.06
N ILE A 10 -2.30 -7.02 -35.07
CA ILE A 10 -2.89 -7.17 -33.75
C ILE A 10 -2.56 -5.92 -32.91
N LYS A 11 -3.57 -5.38 -32.23
CA LYS A 11 -3.40 -4.29 -31.25
C LYS A 11 -3.27 -4.87 -29.84
N ILE A 12 -2.39 -4.28 -29.04
CA ILE A 12 -2.17 -4.67 -27.65
C ILE A 12 -2.75 -3.59 -26.74
N VAL A 13 -3.53 -4.03 -25.76
CA VAL A 13 -3.97 -3.23 -24.63
C VAL A 13 -3.32 -3.81 -23.39
N VAL A 14 -2.90 -2.93 -22.47
CA VAL A 14 -2.31 -3.33 -21.19
C VAL A 14 -3.25 -2.97 -20.05
N ASP A 15 -3.27 -3.81 -19.04
CA ASP A 15 -3.96 -3.48 -17.79
C ASP A 15 -3.10 -2.50 -16.97
N VAL A 16 -3.75 -1.54 -16.33
CA VAL A 16 -3.10 -0.55 -15.47
C VAL A 16 -3.83 -0.56 -14.14
N VAL A 17 -3.08 -0.80 -13.07
CA VAL A 17 -3.60 -0.83 -11.70
C VAL A 17 -3.09 0.40 -10.94
N PRO A 18 -3.75 1.57 -11.06
CA PRO A 18 -3.22 2.83 -10.51
C PRO A 18 -3.50 2.99 -9.02
N ASN A 19 -4.43 2.21 -8.47
CA ASN A 19 -4.97 2.43 -7.12
C ASN A 19 -4.01 1.94 -6.01
N HIS A 20 -3.32 0.82 -6.23
CA HIS A 20 -2.45 0.21 -5.22
C HIS A 20 -1.30 -0.58 -5.86
N GLY A 21 -0.28 -0.87 -5.06
CA GLY A 21 0.84 -1.73 -5.41
C GLY A 21 1.13 -2.75 -4.31
N SER A 22 2.07 -3.66 -4.58
CA SER A 22 2.52 -4.64 -3.59
C SER A 22 3.20 -3.96 -2.40
N VAL A 23 3.04 -4.53 -1.20
CA VAL A 23 3.82 -4.16 -0.01
C VAL A 23 5.32 -4.46 -0.17
N GLN A 24 5.69 -5.30 -1.13
CA GLN A 24 7.10 -5.55 -1.48
C GLN A 24 7.64 -4.50 -2.47
N HIS A 25 6.81 -3.56 -2.94
CA HIS A 25 7.26 -2.53 -3.86
C HIS A 25 8.30 -1.62 -3.18
N PRO A 26 9.39 -1.22 -3.87
CA PRO A 26 10.44 -0.40 -3.27
C PRO A 26 9.94 0.88 -2.60
N TRP A 27 8.89 1.51 -3.14
CA TRP A 27 8.28 2.69 -2.52
C TRP A 27 7.65 2.40 -1.16
N PHE A 28 6.96 1.26 -1.00
CA PHE A 28 6.36 0.92 0.29
C PHE A 28 7.43 0.55 1.31
N LEU A 29 8.46 -0.21 0.89
CA LEU A 29 9.60 -0.52 1.74
C LEU A 29 10.35 0.75 2.20
N ALA A 30 10.53 1.72 1.30
CA ALA A 30 11.13 3.01 1.64
C ALA A 30 10.26 3.81 2.61
N ALA A 31 8.93 3.80 2.44
CA ALA A 31 7.99 4.44 3.36
C ALA A 31 8.07 3.86 4.78
N LEU A 32 8.20 2.53 4.91
CA LEU A 32 8.41 1.90 6.22
C LEU A 32 9.76 2.30 6.83
N ALA A 33 10.83 2.28 6.04
CA ALA A 33 12.17 2.60 6.52
C ALA A 33 12.35 4.07 6.93
N ALA A 34 11.72 5.01 6.22
CA ALA A 34 11.83 6.44 6.48
C ALA A 34 10.98 6.91 7.67
N GLY A 35 9.92 6.17 8.03
CA GLY A 35 9.10 6.44 9.20
C GLY A 35 8.13 7.64 9.06
N PRO A 36 7.37 7.94 10.13
CA PRO A 36 6.37 9.01 10.15
C PRO A 36 6.92 10.40 9.81
N GLY A 37 6.17 11.16 9.01
CA GLY A 37 6.52 12.54 8.61
C GLY A 37 7.44 12.67 7.40
N SER A 38 7.94 11.56 6.84
CA SER A 38 8.77 11.56 5.62
C SER A 38 7.95 11.68 4.32
N ASP A 39 8.61 12.16 3.27
CA ASP A 39 8.02 12.25 1.92
C ASP A 39 7.69 10.87 1.36
N GLU A 40 8.51 9.85 1.66
CA GLU A 40 8.26 8.46 1.30
C GLU A 40 6.97 7.95 1.95
N ARG A 41 6.78 8.21 3.25
CA ARG A 41 5.59 7.81 4.01
C ARG A 41 4.33 8.47 3.48
N SER A 42 4.43 9.72 3.02
CA SER A 42 3.29 10.50 2.50
C SER A 42 2.63 9.91 1.23
N ARG A 43 3.30 8.97 0.55
CA ARG A 43 2.79 8.31 -0.66
C ARG A 43 1.66 7.31 -0.40
N PHE A 44 1.49 6.89 0.86
CA PHE A 44 0.50 5.89 1.25
C PHE A 44 -0.37 6.41 2.40
N TRP A 45 -1.44 5.67 2.69
CA TRP A 45 -2.37 6.00 3.75
C TRP A 45 -1.93 5.36 5.06
N PHE A 46 -1.05 6.05 5.79
CA PHE A 46 -0.77 5.74 7.21
C PHE A 46 -1.63 6.62 8.11
N ARG A 47 -2.35 6.04 9.06
CA ARG A 47 -3.20 6.79 9.98
C ARG A 47 -3.06 6.33 11.43
N PRO A 48 -3.15 7.24 12.40
CA PRO A 48 -3.19 6.85 13.80
C PRO A 48 -4.40 5.96 14.07
N GLY A 49 -4.19 4.92 14.87
CA GLY A 49 -5.26 4.06 15.37
C GLY A 49 -6.13 4.77 16.41
N ARG A 50 -7.25 4.15 16.74
CA ARG A 50 -8.11 4.49 17.89
C ARG A 50 -7.75 3.60 19.09
N GLY A 51 -8.29 3.94 20.25
CA GLY A 51 -7.94 3.27 21.51
C GLY A 51 -6.86 4.03 22.27
N THR A 52 -6.50 3.55 23.46
CA THR A 52 -5.51 4.24 24.31
C THR A 52 -4.11 4.18 23.69
N ASP A 53 -3.79 3.05 23.02
CA ASP A 53 -2.47 2.77 22.45
C ASP A 53 -2.54 2.61 20.91
N GLY A 54 -3.61 3.13 20.30
CA GLY A 54 -3.86 3.01 18.85
C GLY A 54 -4.12 1.57 18.40
N GLU A 55 -4.57 0.70 19.30
CA GLU A 55 -4.77 -0.73 19.06
C GLU A 55 -5.97 -1.09 18.18
N LEU A 56 -6.82 -0.12 17.87
CA LEU A 56 -7.98 -0.27 16.98
C LEU A 56 -7.75 0.48 15.65
N PRO A 57 -8.30 -0.02 14.52
CA PRO A 57 -8.14 0.67 13.24
C PRO A 57 -8.80 2.06 13.25
N PRO A 58 -8.34 2.98 12.37
CA PRO A 58 -8.81 4.37 12.31
C PRO A 58 -10.34 4.49 12.14
N ASN A 59 -10.93 3.54 11.42
CA ASN A 59 -12.37 3.42 11.24
C ASN A 59 -12.79 1.95 11.06
N ASN A 60 -14.05 1.70 10.77
CA ASN A 60 -14.62 0.35 10.57
C ASN A 60 -14.72 -0.06 9.08
N TRP A 61 -14.01 0.61 8.17
CA TRP A 61 -14.05 0.26 6.74
C TRP A 61 -13.60 -1.18 6.52
N GLN A 62 -14.25 -1.83 5.56
CA GLN A 62 -14.02 -3.23 5.21
C GLN A 62 -13.27 -3.34 3.88
N SER A 63 -12.37 -4.32 3.80
CA SER A 63 -11.75 -4.73 2.55
C SER A 63 -12.77 -5.39 1.64
N ILE A 64 -12.61 -5.22 0.33
CA ILE A 64 -13.40 -5.96 -0.67
C ILE A 64 -13.19 -7.49 -0.58
N PHE A 65 -12.06 -7.91 0.00
CA PHE A 65 -11.73 -9.32 0.24
C PHE A 65 -12.21 -9.83 1.60
N GLY A 66 -12.96 -9.02 2.36
CA GLY A 66 -13.44 -9.33 3.71
C GLY A 66 -12.46 -8.95 4.82
N GLY A 67 -13.00 -8.63 5.99
CA GLY A 67 -12.23 -8.14 7.14
C GLY A 67 -11.88 -6.65 7.05
N PRO A 68 -11.09 -6.13 8.02
CA PRO A 68 -10.72 -4.72 8.08
C PRO A 68 -9.95 -4.25 6.84
N ALA A 69 -10.15 -3.00 6.43
CA ALA A 69 -9.40 -2.36 5.34
C ALA A 69 -8.00 -1.85 5.76
N TRP A 70 -7.63 -2.01 7.03
CA TRP A 70 -6.43 -1.45 7.64
C TRP A 70 -5.54 -2.55 8.19
N THR A 71 -4.22 -2.39 8.04
CA THR A 71 -3.21 -3.32 8.56
C THR A 71 -2.19 -2.53 9.35
N ARG A 72 -2.10 -2.78 10.66
CA ARG A 72 -1.12 -2.11 11.51
C ARG A 72 0.30 -2.49 11.11
N VAL A 73 1.19 -1.51 11.00
CA VAL A 73 2.61 -1.77 10.75
C VAL A 73 3.39 -1.98 12.04
N THR A 74 4.51 -2.67 11.91
CA THR A 74 5.54 -2.73 12.95
C THR A 74 6.67 -1.80 12.53
N GLU A 75 7.03 -0.87 13.40
CA GLU A 75 8.14 0.05 13.15
C GLU A 75 9.49 -0.69 13.27
N ALA A 76 10.57 -0.04 12.83
CA ALA A 76 11.90 -0.66 12.78
C ALA A 76 12.43 -1.11 14.16
N ASP A 77 11.96 -0.49 15.24
CA ASP A 77 12.28 -0.85 16.62
C ASP A 77 11.41 -1.99 17.20
N GLY A 78 10.51 -2.55 16.38
CA GLY A 78 9.60 -3.62 16.78
C GLY A 78 8.32 -3.13 17.46
N THR A 79 8.16 -1.83 17.67
CA THR A 79 6.94 -1.29 18.27
C THR A 79 5.78 -1.25 17.27
N PRO A 80 4.53 -1.37 17.74
CA PRO A 80 3.38 -1.18 16.88
C PRO A 80 3.25 0.28 16.40
N GLY A 81 3.22 0.48 15.10
CA GLY A 81 3.11 1.79 14.47
C GLY A 81 1.67 2.20 14.15
N GLU A 82 1.56 3.06 13.13
CA GLU A 82 0.30 3.48 12.52
C GLU A 82 -0.39 2.32 11.76
N TRP A 83 -1.64 2.55 11.38
CA TRP A 83 -2.45 1.67 10.55
C TRP A 83 -2.38 2.03 9.08
#